data_AF-A0A5D2YRM1-F1
#
_entry.id   AF-A0A5D2YRM1-F1
#
_cell.length_a   1.000
_cell.length_b   1.000
_cell.length_c   1.000
_cell.angle_alpha   90.00
_cell.angle_beta   90.00
_cell.angle_gamma   90.00
#
_symmetry.space_group_name_H-M   'P 1'
#
loop_
_entity.id
_entity.type
_entity.pdbx_description
1 polymer ?
#
loop_
_entity_poly.entity_id
_entity_poly.type
_entity_poly.pdbx_seq_one_letter_code
_entity_poly.pdbx_strand_id
1 'polypeptide(L)'
;MDVSDLLTSAGINIAICVMLLSLYSILRKQPGNACVYFTRRLVSEPVRGTGDISCFERYVPSTGWIAKAWQATDDEILAVGGVDAVAFMRIVVFSIRVFIIAAVICLFIVLPVNYYGQDMQHKEIHSESLEVFTIGNVKEDSKWLWVHCLALYLISCSACVLLYSDYKSITKMRLAHITGSPPNPIHFTVLVRGVPWSPDNSYSNSVEQFFSTYYPESYLSHQMVYGSCTVDKLMKDAERMYRMLKSIDPRFLDRSLPYCIPGGAAHPFMVLNLRADSVSSSTSMDRLQSSQRRKECPAAFVFFRTRYAALVAAQVLQSSNPMLWVTELAPEPHDVYWSNLSIPYKQVWLRKITTLIASVVFMFLFLLPVTFVQGLTQLEHLDQLSRRVPFLKGILKQEFIHRVVTGYLPSVILMLFLYAVPPTMMLFSAMEGNISRSQRKRSACIKVLYFTIWNVFFVNVLSGSIIRQLTVFSSFKDAPTQLARAVPTQVIFPCVLNYWFNKT
;
A
#
# COMPACT_ATOMS: atom_id res chain seq x y z
N MET A 1 -19.10 15.59 22.42
CA MET A 1 -18.52 16.50 21.41
C MET A 1 -19.71 17.20 20.79
N ASP A 2 -19.70 18.51 20.83
CA ASP A 2 -20.85 19.29 20.37
C ASP A 2 -20.76 19.46 18.85
N VAL A 3 -21.90 19.69 18.20
CA VAL A 3 -21.96 19.89 16.74
C VAL A 3 -21.09 21.08 16.30
N SER A 4 -20.92 22.08 17.16
CA SER A 4 -20.03 23.23 16.97
C SER A 4 -18.54 22.85 16.85
N ASP A 5 -18.05 21.94 17.69
CA ASP A 5 -16.66 21.47 17.67
C ASP A 5 -16.36 20.70 16.37
N LEU A 6 -17.33 19.91 15.90
CA LEU A 6 -17.24 19.23 14.63
C LEU A 6 -17.18 20.21 13.46
N LEU A 7 -18.05 21.22 13.46
CA LEU A 7 -18.15 22.20 12.39
C LEU A 7 -16.89 23.06 12.28
N THR A 8 -16.29 23.44 13.41
CA THR A 8 -15.03 24.20 13.43
C THR A 8 -13.85 23.37 12.92
N SER A 9 -13.71 22.11 13.33
CA SER A 9 -12.69 21.20 12.80
C SER A 9 -12.87 20.95 11.30
N ALA A 10 -14.09 20.67 10.85
CA ALA A 10 -14.39 20.47 9.43
C ALA A 10 -14.08 21.73 8.61
N GLY A 11 -14.43 22.92 9.10
CA GLY A 11 -14.13 24.19 8.45
C GLY A 11 -12.63 24.42 8.25
N ILE A 12 -11.81 24.13 9.26
CA ILE A 12 -10.34 24.25 9.17
C ILE A 12 -9.78 23.29 8.11
N ASN A 13 -10.19 22.02 8.14
CA ASN A 13 -9.71 21.02 7.18
C ASN A 13 -10.15 21.32 5.75
N ILE A 14 -11.37 21.80 5.55
CA ILE A 14 -11.86 22.26 4.24
C ILE A 14 -11.01 23.43 3.74
N ALA A 15 -10.69 24.41 4.60
CA ALA A 15 -9.83 25.53 4.23
C ALA A 15 -8.43 25.07 3.82
N ILE A 16 -7.81 24.15 4.57
CA ILE A 16 -6.51 23.56 4.22
C ILE A 16 -6.60 22.80 2.89
N CYS A 17 -7.65 22.02 2.66
CA CYS A 17 -7.86 21.30 1.41
C CYS A 17 -7.97 22.26 0.21
N VAL A 18 -8.73 23.35 0.34
CA VAL A 18 -8.84 24.39 -0.70
C VAL A 18 -7.48 25.07 -0.97
N MET A 19 -6.70 25.33 0.08
CA MET A 19 -5.34 25.84 -0.06
C MET A 19 -4.42 24.87 -0.81
N LEU A 20 -4.44 23.58 -0.47
CA LEU A 20 -3.63 22.56 -1.16
C LEU A 20 -4.06 22.35 -2.62
N LEU A 21 -5.37 22.33 -2.89
CA LEU A 21 -5.91 22.19 -4.25
C LEU A 21 -5.57 23.41 -5.12
N SER A 22 -5.62 24.61 -4.56
CA SER A 22 -5.21 25.83 -5.26
C SER A 22 -3.71 25.82 -5.56
N LEU A 23 -2.88 25.44 -4.58
CA LEU A 23 -1.43 25.27 -4.76
C LEU A 23 -1.10 24.22 -5.83
N TYR A 24 -1.77 23.06 -5.81
CA TYR A 24 -1.63 22.04 -6.84
C TYR A 24 -1.98 22.57 -8.23
N SER A 25 -3.07 23.34 -8.34
CA SER A 25 -3.52 23.93 -9.62
C SER A 25 -2.53 24.94 -10.19
N ILE A 26 -1.81 25.66 -9.34
CA ILE A 26 -0.74 26.58 -9.74
C ILE A 26 0.53 25.79 -10.12
N LEU A 27 0.97 24.86 -9.26
CA LEU A 27 2.21 24.08 -9.46
C LEU A 27 2.20 23.25 -10.74
N ARG A 28 1.06 22.67 -11.12
CA ARG A 28 0.93 21.88 -12.36
C ARG A 28 1.05 22.70 -13.64
N LYS A 29 0.78 24.02 -13.59
CA LYS A 29 0.85 24.92 -14.75
C LYS A 29 2.29 25.45 -14.95
N GLN A 30 3.18 25.25 -13.98
CA GLN A 30 4.57 25.67 -14.05
C GLN A 30 5.37 24.72 -14.97
N PRO A 31 6.12 25.25 -15.95
CA PRO A 31 6.82 24.44 -16.96
C PRO A 31 7.95 23.62 -16.33
N GLY A 32 8.60 24.14 -15.28
CA GLY A 32 9.62 23.41 -14.53
C GLY A 32 9.11 22.13 -13.86
N ASN A 33 7.81 22.07 -13.54
CA ASN A 33 7.20 20.91 -12.88
C ASN A 33 6.47 19.97 -13.85
N ALA A 34 6.44 20.29 -15.15
CA ALA A 34 5.74 19.47 -16.14
C ALA A 34 6.28 18.03 -16.19
N CYS A 35 7.59 17.85 -15.97
CA CYS A 35 8.23 16.53 -15.89
C CYS A 35 7.70 15.67 -14.74
N VAL A 36 7.22 16.29 -13.64
CA VAL A 36 6.70 15.57 -12.46
C VAL A 36 5.22 15.22 -12.65
N TYR A 37 4.40 16.18 -13.08
CA TYR A 37 2.94 15.98 -13.19
C TYR A 37 2.50 15.28 -14.49
N PHE A 38 3.28 15.40 -15.57
CA PHE A 38 2.95 14.87 -16.89
C PHE A 38 3.98 13.85 -17.40
N THR A 39 4.74 13.19 -16.52
CA THR A 39 5.80 12.23 -16.90
C THR A 39 5.31 11.18 -17.89
N ARG A 40 4.14 10.57 -17.62
CA ARG A 40 3.58 9.52 -18.47
C ARG A 40 3.19 10.03 -19.86
N ARG A 41 2.66 11.26 -19.93
CA ARG A 41 2.32 11.92 -21.19
C ARG A 41 3.57 12.26 -22.00
N LEU A 42 4.61 12.78 -21.34
CA LEU A 42 5.91 13.07 -21.94
C LEU A 42 6.63 11.83 -22.49
N VAL A 43 6.41 10.67 -21.87
CA VAL A 43 6.96 9.38 -22.33
C VAL A 43 6.17 8.80 -23.49
N SER A 44 4.85 9.03 -23.54
CA SER A 44 3.95 8.43 -24.54
C SER A 44 3.82 9.28 -25.80
N GLU A 45 3.89 10.60 -25.67
CA GLU A 45 3.81 11.56 -26.78
C GLU A 45 4.96 12.57 -26.71
N PRO A 46 5.71 12.79 -27.81
CA PRO A 46 6.61 13.94 -27.89
C PRO A 46 5.76 15.21 -27.86
N VAL A 47 5.96 16.05 -26.83
CA VAL A 47 5.21 17.29 -26.67
C VAL A 47 5.51 18.23 -27.84
N ARG A 48 4.53 18.38 -28.74
CA ARG A 48 4.39 19.61 -29.54
C ARG A 48 4.07 20.72 -28.56
N GLY A 49 4.92 21.73 -28.52
CA GLY A 49 4.94 22.81 -27.53
C GLY A 49 3.53 23.22 -27.10
N THR A 50 3.27 23.13 -25.80
CA THR A 50 2.08 23.72 -25.19
C THR A 50 2.06 25.19 -25.58
N GLY A 51 1.10 25.57 -26.44
CA GLY A 51 0.90 26.94 -26.88
C GLY A 51 0.83 27.89 -25.68
N ASP A 52 1.29 29.12 -25.91
CA ASP A 52 1.49 30.19 -24.94
C ASP A 52 0.27 30.38 -24.02
N ILE A 53 0.27 29.69 -22.88
CA ILE A 53 -0.57 30.06 -21.74
C ILE A 53 0.00 31.37 -21.24
N SER A 54 -0.82 32.43 -21.29
CA SER A 54 -0.46 33.76 -20.82
C SER A 54 0.14 33.71 -19.39
N CYS A 55 1.17 34.52 -19.14
CA CYS A 55 1.96 34.46 -17.89
C CYS A 55 1.07 34.58 -16.62
N PHE A 56 -0.01 35.35 -16.70
CA PHE A 56 -0.94 35.58 -15.58
C PHE A 56 -1.91 34.41 -15.33
N GLU A 57 -2.44 33.75 -16.37
CA GLU A 57 -3.34 32.59 -16.21
C GLU A 57 -2.65 31.37 -15.59
N ARG A 58 -1.31 31.37 -15.56
CA ARG A 58 -0.50 30.35 -14.89
C ARG A 58 -0.63 30.39 -13.37
N TYR A 59 -0.85 31.56 -12.78
CA TYR A 59 -0.93 31.75 -11.32
C TYR A 59 -2.36 31.73 -10.77
N VAL A 60 -3.37 31.72 -11.65
CA VAL A 60 -4.78 31.62 -11.24
C VAL A 60 -5.15 30.15 -11.03
N PRO A 61 -5.68 29.75 -9.85
CA PRO A 61 -6.16 28.40 -9.64
C PRO A 61 -7.33 28.09 -10.57
N SER A 62 -7.25 26.96 -11.27
CA SER A 62 -8.30 26.45 -12.15
C SER A 62 -8.89 25.15 -11.62
N THR A 63 -10.22 24.99 -11.73
CA THR A 63 -10.96 23.77 -11.36
C THR A 63 -11.25 22.87 -12.57
N GLY A 64 -11.01 23.34 -13.80
CA GLY A 64 -11.35 22.61 -15.03
C GLY A 64 -10.69 21.24 -15.17
N TRP A 65 -9.58 20.98 -14.46
CA TRP A 65 -8.97 19.66 -14.44
C TRP A 65 -9.75 18.63 -13.63
N ILE A 66 -10.50 19.06 -12.62
CA ILE A 66 -11.37 18.19 -11.81
C ILE A 66 -12.53 17.72 -12.68
N ALA A 67 -13.16 18.63 -13.42
CA ALA A 67 -14.21 18.30 -14.37
C ALA A 67 -13.71 17.34 -15.45
N LYS A 68 -12.52 17.59 -16.02
CA LYS A 68 -11.90 16.67 -16.99
C LYS A 68 -11.58 15.29 -16.39
N ALA A 69 -11.09 15.24 -15.14
CA ALA A 69 -10.82 13.97 -14.45
C ALA A 69 -12.11 13.17 -14.18
N TRP A 70 -13.21 13.86 -13.88
CA TRP A 70 -14.52 13.22 -13.67
C TRP A 70 -15.18 12.75 -14.98
N GLN A 71 -14.91 13.43 -16.10
CA GLN A 71 -15.42 13.07 -17.43
C GLN A 71 -14.64 11.91 -18.08
N ALA A 72 -13.47 11.54 -17.54
CA ALA A 72 -12.64 10.49 -18.10
C ALA A 72 -13.39 9.15 -18.13
N THR A 73 -13.42 8.52 -19.30
CA THR A 73 -14.13 7.26 -19.51
C THR A 73 -13.26 6.06 -19.13
N ASP A 74 -13.88 4.93 -18.79
CA ASP A 74 -13.17 3.68 -18.50
C ASP A 74 -12.26 3.24 -19.66
N ASP A 75 -12.67 3.51 -20.91
CA ASP A 75 -11.91 3.15 -22.11
C ASP A 75 -10.65 4.02 -22.27
N GLU A 76 -10.73 5.31 -21.96
CA GLU A 76 -9.56 6.21 -21.91
C GLU A 76 -8.57 5.77 -20.82
N ILE A 77 -9.09 5.43 -19.64
CA ILE A 77 -8.27 4.94 -18.52
C ILE A 77 -7.65 3.59 -18.87
N LEU A 78 -8.37 2.71 -19.59
CA LEU A 78 -7.86 1.43 -20.06
C LEU A 78 -6.71 1.62 -21.07
N ALA A 79 -6.89 2.52 -22.04
CA ALA A 79 -5.90 2.79 -23.09
C ALA A 79 -4.59 3.36 -22.50
N VAL A 80 -4.69 4.27 -21.53
CA VAL A 80 -3.52 4.90 -20.91
C VAL A 80 -2.93 4.02 -19.81
N GLY A 81 -3.78 3.53 -18.91
CA GLY A 81 -3.44 2.96 -17.61
C GLY A 81 -3.37 1.43 -17.56
N GLY A 82 -4.01 0.74 -18.51
CA GLY A 82 -4.20 -0.71 -18.48
C GLY A 82 -5.34 -1.15 -17.54
N VAL A 83 -5.61 -2.46 -17.53
CA VAL A 83 -6.75 -3.05 -16.78
C VAL A 83 -6.61 -2.82 -15.27
N ASP A 84 -5.39 -2.87 -14.73
CA ASP A 84 -5.14 -2.69 -13.29
C ASP A 84 -5.50 -1.28 -12.81
N ALA A 85 -5.28 -0.25 -13.64
CA ALA A 85 -5.64 1.13 -13.32
C ALA A 85 -7.16 1.31 -13.27
N VAL A 86 -7.88 0.74 -14.25
CA VAL A 86 -9.35 0.76 -14.26
C VAL A 86 -9.90 0.02 -13.04
N ALA A 87 -9.35 -1.15 -12.71
CA ALA A 87 -9.77 -1.91 -11.53
C ALA A 87 -9.57 -1.11 -10.24
N PHE A 88 -8.44 -0.40 -10.09
CA PHE A 88 -8.19 0.47 -8.94
C PHE A 88 -9.19 1.64 -8.87
N MET A 89 -9.43 2.33 -9.98
CA MET A 89 -10.40 3.44 -10.03
C MET A 89 -11.82 2.95 -9.72
N ARG A 90 -12.20 1.76 -10.21
CA ARG A 90 -13.50 1.15 -9.91
C ARG A 90 -13.68 0.82 -8.44
N ILE A 91 -12.62 0.47 -7.69
CA ILE A 91 -12.71 0.29 -6.23
C ILE A 91 -13.11 1.61 -5.55
N VAL A 92 -12.54 2.73 -5.98
CA VAL A 92 -12.87 4.07 -5.44
C VAL A 92 -14.32 4.43 -5.79
N VAL A 93 -14.73 4.28 -7.06
CA VAL A 93 -16.10 4.57 -7.51
C VAL A 93 -17.13 3.66 -6.82
N PHE A 94 -16.84 2.37 -6.68
CA PHE A 94 -17.66 1.41 -5.94
C PHE A 94 -17.86 1.88 -4.49
N SER A 95 -16.77 2.29 -3.83
CA SER A 95 -16.82 2.78 -2.44
C SER A 95 -17.72 4.01 -2.33
N ILE A 96 -17.54 5.01 -3.22
CA ILE A 96 -18.39 6.22 -3.27
C ILE A 96 -19.85 5.86 -3.47
N ARG A 97 -20.18 4.96 -4.40
CA ARG A 97 -21.57 4.54 -4.67
C ARG A 97 -22.22 3.88 -3.45
N VAL A 98 -21.52 2.96 -2.78
CA VAL A 98 -22.02 2.31 -1.56
C VAL A 98 -22.22 3.33 -0.45
N PHE A 99 -21.28 4.26 -0.26
CA PHE A 99 -21.41 5.32 0.75
C PHE A 99 -22.54 6.31 0.45
N ILE A 100 -22.82 6.64 -0.81
CA ILE A 100 -23.96 7.49 -1.19
C ILE A 100 -25.28 6.80 -0.82
N ILE A 101 -25.45 5.52 -1.16
CA ILE A 101 -26.67 4.76 -0.81
C ILE A 101 -26.82 4.68 0.71
N ALA A 102 -25.75 4.35 1.41
CA ALA A 102 -25.74 4.33 2.87
C ALA A 102 -26.06 5.70 3.46
N ALA A 103 -25.51 6.80 2.92
CA ALA A 103 -25.77 8.15 3.40
C ALA A 103 -27.24 8.55 3.24
N VAL A 104 -27.87 8.23 2.10
CA VAL A 104 -29.30 8.49 1.87
C VAL A 104 -30.15 7.69 2.85
N ILE A 105 -29.90 6.39 3.00
CA ILE A 105 -30.65 5.54 3.94
C ILE A 105 -30.47 6.04 5.38
N CYS A 106 -29.23 6.35 5.78
CA CYS A 106 -28.94 6.82 7.13
C CYS A 106 -29.57 8.19 7.41
N LEU A 107 -29.54 9.12 6.46
CA LEU A 107 -30.07 10.48 6.65
C LEU A 107 -31.60 10.51 6.69
N PHE A 108 -32.27 9.73 5.84
CA PHE A 108 -33.74 9.76 5.75
C PHE A 108 -34.45 8.75 6.63
N ILE A 109 -33.81 7.63 7.02
CA ILE A 109 -34.43 6.57 7.81
C ILE A 109 -33.84 6.50 9.21
N VAL A 110 -32.52 6.34 9.33
CA VAL A 110 -31.86 6.07 10.62
C VAL A 110 -31.81 7.31 11.52
N LEU A 111 -31.49 8.47 10.94
CA LEU A 111 -31.31 9.72 11.67
C LEU A 111 -32.61 10.20 12.36
N PRO A 112 -33.78 10.24 11.68
CA PRO A 112 -35.04 10.62 12.34
C PRO A 112 -35.44 9.63 13.43
N VAL A 113 -35.24 8.33 13.20
CA VAL A 113 -35.56 7.27 14.19
C VAL A 113 -34.72 7.43 15.45
N ASN A 114 -33.43 7.75 15.31
CA ASN A 114 -32.58 8.03 16.46
C ASN A 114 -33.00 9.29 17.20
N TYR A 115 -33.32 10.37 16.48
CA TYR A 115 -33.67 11.65 17.10
C TYR A 115 -34.97 11.58 17.92
N TYR A 116 -35.98 10.86 17.44
CA TYR A 116 -37.28 10.66 18.12
C TYR A 116 -37.36 9.37 18.95
N GLY A 117 -36.22 8.71 19.22
CA GLY A 117 -36.20 7.42 19.93
C GLY A 117 -36.66 7.49 21.39
N GLN A 118 -36.47 8.64 22.05
CA GLN A 118 -36.89 8.93 23.42
C GLN A 118 -37.50 10.33 23.52
N ASP A 119 -38.49 10.49 24.39
CA ASP A 119 -39.06 11.79 24.74
C ASP A 119 -38.05 12.58 25.59
N MET A 120 -37.26 13.44 24.95
CA MET A 120 -36.32 14.34 25.59
C MET A 120 -36.64 15.79 25.23
N GLN A 121 -36.30 16.74 26.11
CA GLN A 121 -36.30 18.15 25.74
C GLN A 121 -35.08 18.42 24.86
N HIS A 122 -35.29 18.49 23.56
CA HIS A 122 -34.27 18.87 22.60
C HIS A 122 -33.88 20.35 22.78
N LYS A 123 -32.58 20.61 22.79
CA LYS A 123 -31.98 21.93 22.69
C LYS A 123 -31.95 22.39 21.23
N GLU A 124 -31.51 23.62 20.98
CA GLU A 124 -31.22 24.05 19.61
C GLU A 124 -30.15 23.16 18.97
N ILE A 125 -30.36 22.79 17.69
CA ILE A 125 -29.58 21.79 16.93
C ILE A 125 -28.06 22.01 17.02
N HIS A 126 -27.60 23.27 17.10
CA HIS A 126 -26.16 23.60 17.18
C HIS A 126 -25.51 23.25 18.52
N SER A 127 -26.31 23.10 19.57
CA SER A 127 -25.88 22.81 20.95
C SER A 127 -26.23 21.39 21.39
N GLU A 128 -26.77 20.58 20.48
CA GLU A 128 -27.13 19.20 20.75
C GLU A 128 -25.90 18.30 20.81
N SER A 129 -25.96 17.31 21.70
CA SER A 129 -24.94 16.26 21.76
C SER A 129 -25.13 15.30 20.59
N LEU A 130 -24.02 14.90 19.96
CA LEU A 130 -24.03 13.89 18.88
C LEU A 130 -24.62 12.54 19.33
N GLU A 131 -24.68 12.27 20.64
CA GLU A 131 -25.27 11.04 21.20
C GLU A 131 -26.77 10.90 20.90
N VAL A 132 -27.49 12.02 20.77
CA VAL A 132 -28.93 12.06 20.44
C VAL A 132 -29.21 11.44 19.06
N PHE A 133 -28.25 11.51 18.14
CA PHE A 133 -28.36 10.95 16.78
C PHE A 133 -27.90 9.50 16.67
N THR A 134 -27.58 8.85 17.79
CA THR A 134 -27.10 7.45 17.80
C THR A 134 -28.16 6.47 18.29
N ILE A 135 -27.90 5.18 18.08
CA ILE A 135 -28.75 4.10 18.61
C ILE A 135 -28.87 4.14 20.14
N GLY A 136 -27.95 4.82 20.84
CA GLY A 136 -28.03 5.02 22.28
C GLY A 136 -29.26 5.80 22.74
N ASN A 137 -29.89 6.58 21.85
CA ASN A 137 -31.12 7.33 22.15
C ASN A 137 -32.41 6.51 21.96
N VAL A 138 -32.33 5.25 21.54
CA VAL A 138 -33.50 4.38 21.35
C VAL A 138 -33.76 3.57 22.63
N LYS A 139 -35.03 3.52 23.09
CA LYS A 139 -35.40 2.71 24.28
C LYS A 139 -35.12 1.21 24.07
N GLU A 140 -34.66 0.54 25.13
CA GLU A 140 -34.50 -0.92 25.15
C GLU A 140 -35.88 -1.60 24.89
N ASP A 141 -35.89 -2.73 24.17
CA ASP A 141 -37.09 -3.46 23.69
C ASP A 141 -38.04 -2.72 22.73
N SER A 142 -37.58 -1.61 22.17
CA SER A 142 -38.39 -0.83 21.25
C SER A 142 -38.49 -1.44 19.84
N LYS A 143 -39.69 -1.37 19.23
CA LYS A 143 -39.93 -1.78 17.84
C LYS A 143 -39.08 -0.99 16.83
N TRP A 144 -38.63 0.21 17.19
CA TRP A 144 -37.77 1.06 16.36
C TRP A 144 -36.41 0.40 16.03
N LEU A 145 -35.92 -0.53 16.85
CA LEU A 145 -34.70 -1.30 16.57
C LEU A 145 -34.78 -2.12 15.27
N TRP A 146 -35.97 -2.59 14.90
CA TRP A 146 -36.17 -3.31 13.63
C TRP A 146 -35.92 -2.43 12.41
N VAL A 147 -36.10 -1.12 12.52
CA VAL A 147 -35.79 -0.18 11.43
C VAL A 147 -34.28 -0.13 11.18
N HIS A 148 -33.45 -0.20 12.21
CA HIS A 148 -31.99 -0.32 12.06
C HIS A 148 -31.60 -1.63 11.39
N CYS A 149 -32.22 -2.75 11.79
CA CYS A 149 -32.00 -4.04 11.13
C CYS A 149 -32.37 -3.97 9.65
N LEU A 150 -33.55 -3.42 9.32
CA LEU A 150 -33.99 -3.26 7.95
C LEU A 150 -33.04 -2.38 7.13
N ALA A 151 -32.62 -1.23 7.67
CA ALA A 151 -31.66 -0.34 7.03
C ALA A 151 -30.32 -1.04 6.76
N LEU A 152 -29.82 -1.84 7.71
CA LEU A 152 -28.61 -2.64 7.53
C LEU A 152 -28.77 -3.66 6.39
N TYR A 153 -29.88 -4.40 6.35
CA TYR A 153 -30.16 -5.35 5.27
C TYR A 153 -30.23 -4.66 3.90
N LEU A 154 -30.87 -3.49 3.81
CA LEU A 154 -30.93 -2.71 2.57
C LEU A 154 -29.54 -2.26 2.10
N ILE A 155 -28.72 -1.71 3.01
CA ILE A 155 -27.35 -1.29 2.71
C ILE A 155 -26.51 -2.49 2.27
N SER A 156 -26.52 -3.60 3.03
CA SER A 156 -25.75 -4.80 2.70
C SER A 156 -26.20 -5.43 1.37
N CYS A 157 -27.51 -5.52 1.11
CA CYS A 157 -28.04 -6.03 -0.15
C CYS A 157 -27.58 -5.15 -1.33
N SER A 158 -27.71 -3.83 -1.21
CA SER A 158 -27.26 -2.90 -2.25
C SER A 158 -25.76 -3.01 -2.53
N ALA A 159 -24.93 -3.14 -1.49
CA ALA A 159 -23.50 -3.34 -1.61
C ALA A 159 -23.15 -4.67 -2.31
N CYS A 160 -23.83 -5.77 -1.97
CA CYS A 160 -23.66 -7.06 -2.62
C CYS A 160 -24.05 -7.03 -4.11
N VAL A 161 -25.15 -6.36 -4.45
CA VAL A 161 -25.60 -6.22 -5.86
C VAL A 161 -24.59 -5.40 -6.67
N LEU A 162 -24.13 -4.27 -6.13
CA LEU A 162 -23.09 -3.45 -6.77
C LEU A 162 -21.78 -4.22 -6.94
N LEU A 163 -21.36 -4.95 -5.90
CA LEU A 163 -20.13 -5.75 -5.93
C LEU A 163 -20.22 -6.84 -6.99
N TYR A 164 -21.36 -7.55 -7.07
CA TYR A 164 -21.57 -8.57 -8.10
C TYR A 164 -21.52 -7.98 -9.51
N SER A 165 -22.15 -6.82 -9.73
CA SER A 165 -22.13 -6.11 -11.01
C SER A 165 -20.72 -5.68 -11.42
N ASP A 166 -19.98 -5.02 -10.51
CA ASP A 166 -18.62 -4.56 -10.78
C ASP A 166 -17.65 -5.74 -10.96
N TYR A 167 -17.78 -6.79 -10.15
CA TYR A 167 -16.98 -8.02 -10.29
C TYR A 167 -17.19 -8.65 -11.68
N LYS A 168 -18.46 -8.83 -12.10
CA LYS A 168 -18.79 -9.37 -13.41
C LYS A 168 -18.22 -8.50 -14.55
N SER A 169 -18.28 -7.18 -14.41
CA SER A 169 -17.71 -6.25 -15.39
C SER A 169 -16.18 -6.37 -15.48
N ILE A 170 -15.48 -6.40 -14.33
CA ILE A 170 -14.02 -6.54 -14.28
C ILE A 170 -13.58 -7.88 -14.85
N THR A 171 -14.30 -8.98 -14.56
CA THR A 171 -14.02 -10.30 -15.14
C THR A 171 -14.13 -10.28 -16.67
N LYS A 172 -15.16 -9.63 -17.22
CA LYS A 172 -15.32 -9.47 -18.67
C LYS A 172 -14.17 -8.67 -19.29
N MET A 173 -13.81 -7.53 -18.69
CA MET A 173 -12.68 -6.71 -19.15
C MET A 173 -11.36 -7.48 -19.11
N ARG A 174 -11.12 -8.24 -18.03
CA ARG A 174 -9.93 -9.09 -17.89
C ARG A 174 -9.90 -10.18 -18.96
N LEU A 175 -11.02 -10.83 -19.23
CA LEU A 175 -11.12 -11.86 -20.27
C LEU A 175 -10.88 -11.26 -21.67
N ALA A 176 -11.49 -10.11 -21.97
CA ALA A 176 -11.28 -9.38 -23.22
C ALA A 176 -9.81 -8.98 -23.39
N HIS A 177 -9.16 -8.52 -22.30
CA HIS A 177 -7.74 -8.19 -22.32
C HIS A 177 -6.86 -9.40 -22.59
N ILE A 178 -7.10 -10.55 -21.93
CA ILE A 178 -6.30 -11.77 -22.13
C ILE A 178 -6.49 -12.33 -23.56
N THR A 179 -7.70 -12.27 -24.11
CA THR A 179 -8.02 -12.80 -25.44
C THR A 179 -7.56 -11.88 -26.57
N GLY A 180 -7.64 -10.55 -26.38
CA GLY A 180 -7.21 -9.55 -27.35
C GLY A 180 -5.72 -9.19 -27.30
N SER A 181 -4.99 -9.59 -26.25
CA SER A 181 -3.56 -9.29 -26.14
C SER A 181 -2.71 -10.10 -27.14
N PRO A 182 -1.64 -9.50 -27.68
CA PRO A 182 -0.68 -10.23 -28.52
C PRO A 182 -0.06 -11.41 -27.75
N PRO A 183 0.49 -12.41 -28.47
CA PRO A 183 1.17 -13.54 -27.85
C PRO A 183 2.36 -13.07 -27.01
N ASN A 184 2.14 -12.92 -25.70
CA ASN A 184 3.21 -12.66 -24.74
C ASN A 184 3.95 -13.97 -24.41
N PRO A 185 5.30 -13.98 -24.37
CA PRO A 185 6.10 -15.16 -24.00
C PRO A 185 5.70 -15.77 -22.65
N ILE A 186 5.16 -14.93 -21.77
CA ILE A 186 4.68 -15.30 -20.43
C ILE A 186 3.61 -16.38 -20.48
N HIS A 187 2.71 -16.33 -21.47
CA HIS A 187 1.63 -17.32 -21.61
C HIS A 187 2.13 -18.71 -22.00
N PHE A 188 3.38 -18.82 -22.39
CA PHE A 188 4.06 -20.06 -22.79
C PHE A 188 5.10 -20.51 -21.77
N THR A 189 5.30 -19.75 -20.69
CA THR A 189 6.39 -19.96 -19.73
C THR A 189 5.85 -20.38 -18.38
N VAL A 190 6.38 -21.46 -17.84
CA VAL A 190 6.10 -21.96 -16.49
C VAL A 190 7.36 -21.81 -15.64
N LEU A 191 7.22 -21.21 -14.47
CA LEU A 191 8.26 -21.22 -13.46
C LEU A 191 8.19 -22.52 -12.68
N VAL A 192 9.30 -23.24 -12.64
CA VAL A 192 9.46 -24.49 -11.90
C VAL A 192 10.40 -24.24 -10.73
N ARG A 193 10.01 -24.66 -9.53
CA ARG A 193 10.80 -24.57 -8.30
C ARG A 193 10.83 -25.90 -7.56
N GLY A 194 11.87 -26.11 -6.75
CA GLY A 194 12.02 -27.34 -5.97
C GLY A 194 12.42 -28.53 -6.85
N VAL A 195 13.28 -28.29 -7.85
CA VAL A 195 13.90 -29.36 -8.64
C VAL A 195 14.72 -30.23 -7.69
N PRO A 196 14.53 -31.56 -7.67
CA PRO A 196 15.27 -32.44 -6.79
C PRO A 196 16.75 -32.45 -7.16
N TRP A 197 17.61 -32.46 -6.15
CA TRP A 197 19.04 -32.62 -6.34
C TRP A 197 19.37 -34.08 -6.61
N SER A 198 20.13 -34.32 -7.67
CA SER A 198 20.68 -35.63 -8.05
C SER A 198 22.21 -35.54 -8.04
N PRO A 199 22.91 -36.55 -7.51
CA PRO A 199 24.37 -36.59 -7.56
C PRO A 199 24.90 -36.79 -8.98
N ASP A 200 24.16 -37.51 -9.83
CA ASP A 200 24.62 -37.95 -11.15
C ASP A 200 24.29 -36.96 -12.28
N ASN A 201 23.27 -36.10 -12.10
CA ASN A 201 22.77 -35.18 -13.13
C ASN A 201 22.78 -33.72 -12.64
N SER A 202 23.08 -32.79 -13.56
CA SER A 202 22.88 -31.35 -13.33
C SER A 202 21.38 -31.03 -13.20
N TYR A 203 21.04 -29.90 -12.56
CA TYR A 203 19.63 -29.50 -12.47
C TYR A 203 19.01 -29.27 -13.85
N SER A 204 19.78 -28.71 -14.79
CA SER A 204 19.38 -28.53 -16.18
C SER A 204 19.00 -29.86 -16.85
N ASN A 205 19.84 -30.89 -16.74
CA ASN A 205 19.57 -32.21 -17.31
C ASN A 205 18.34 -32.85 -16.66
N SER A 206 18.17 -32.70 -15.34
CA SER A 206 17.00 -33.23 -14.63
C SER A 206 15.68 -32.58 -15.09
N VAL A 207 15.68 -31.26 -15.33
CA VAL A 207 14.52 -30.53 -15.87
C VAL A 207 14.24 -30.99 -17.30
N GLU A 208 15.26 -31.07 -18.15
CA GLU A 208 15.10 -31.54 -19.53
C GLU A 208 14.56 -32.97 -19.58
N GLN A 209 15.12 -33.90 -18.82
CA GLN A 209 14.66 -35.28 -18.77
C GLN A 209 13.22 -35.38 -18.27
N PHE A 210 12.85 -34.62 -17.24
CA PHE A 210 11.49 -34.61 -16.71
C PHE A 210 10.48 -34.11 -17.76
N PHE A 211 10.69 -32.92 -18.32
CA PHE A 211 9.71 -32.32 -19.23
C PHE A 211 9.70 -32.97 -20.62
N SER A 212 10.81 -33.50 -21.11
CA SER A 212 10.83 -34.29 -22.35
C SER A 212 10.08 -35.62 -22.21
N THR A 213 10.13 -36.26 -21.04
CA THR A 213 9.43 -37.53 -20.78
C THR A 213 7.92 -37.32 -20.62
N TYR A 214 7.50 -36.31 -19.83
CA TYR A 214 6.09 -36.10 -19.53
C TYR A 214 5.35 -35.20 -20.54
N TYR A 215 6.06 -34.32 -21.25
CA TYR A 215 5.49 -33.36 -22.20
C TYR A 215 6.25 -33.35 -23.55
N PRO A 216 6.47 -34.48 -24.23
CA PRO A 216 7.38 -34.61 -25.38
C PRO A 216 7.03 -33.66 -26.54
N GLU A 217 5.74 -33.54 -26.87
CA GLU A 217 5.28 -32.73 -28.01
C GLU A 217 5.23 -31.23 -27.72
N SER A 218 5.09 -30.88 -26.43
CA SER A 218 4.81 -29.50 -26.00
C SER A 218 6.03 -28.81 -25.41
N TYR A 219 7.00 -29.54 -24.86
CA TYR A 219 8.24 -28.98 -24.32
C TYR A 219 9.08 -28.36 -25.45
N LEU A 220 9.55 -27.13 -25.24
CA LEU A 220 10.40 -26.41 -26.19
C LEU A 220 11.83 -26.31 -25.68
N SER A 221 12.01 -25.69 -24.53
CA SER A 221 13.32 -25.47 -23.91
C SER A 221 13.15 -25.04 -22.45
N HIS A 222 14.25 -24.92 -21.72
CA HIS A 222 14.24 -24.37 -20.37
C HIS A 222 15.43 -23.43 -20.15
N GLN A 223 15.27 -22.50 -19.23
CA GLN A 223 16.29 -21.57 -18.77
C GLN A 223 16.48 -21.74 -17.26
N MET A 224 17.66 -22.20 -16.85
CA MET A 224 17.99 -22.32 -15.43
C MET A 224 18.20 -20.94 -14.78
N VAL A 225 17.83 -20.85 -13.50
CA VAL A 225 18.13 -19.68 -12.66
C VAL A 225 19.47 -19.88 -11.99
N TYR A 226 20.33 -18.86 -12.05
CA TYR A 226 21.65 -18.89 -11.43
C TYR A 226 21.72 -17.96 -10.21
N GLY A 227 22.36 -18.42 -9.15
CA GLY A 227 22.63 -17.67 -7.93
C GLY A 227 23.64 -16.56 -8.19
N SER A 228 23.14 -15.38 -8.60
CA SER A 228 23.94 -14.27 -9.13
C SER A 228 24.27 -13.19 -8.08
N CYS A 229 24.33 -13.50 -6.78
CA CYS A 229 24.55 -12.46 -5.74
C CYS A 229 25.77 -11.55 -6.00
N THR A 230 26.83 -12.05 -6.65
CA THR A 230 28.01 -11.24 -7.03
C THR A 230 27.77 -10.44 -8.31
N VAL A 231 27.16 -11.06 -9.33
CA VAL A 231 26.90 -10.42 -10.63
C VAL A 231 25.83 -9.35 -10.50
N ASP A 232 24.78 -9.57 -9.70
CA ASP A 232 23.75 -8.58 -9.40
C ASP A 232 24.32 -7.35 -8.70
N LYS A 233 25.29 -7.55 -7.79
CA LYS A 233 25.98 -6.43 -7.13
C LYS A 233 26.79 -5.63 -8.14
N LEU A 234 27.61 -6.30 -8.95
CA LEU A 234 28.40 -5.67 -10.00
C LEU A 234 27.53 -4.92 -11.01
N MET A 235 26.40 -5.51 -11.43
CA MET A 235 25.46 -4.87 -12.36
C MET A 235 24.81 -3.64 -11.74
N LYS A 236 24.39 -3.69 -10.47
CA LYS A 236 23.85 -2.53 -9.74
C LYS A 236 24.89 -1.43 -9.55
N ASP A 237 26.13 -1.81 -9.26
CA ASP A 237 27.23 -0.86 -9.10
C ASP A 237 27.57 -0.19 -10.44
N ALA A 238 27.64 -0.96 -11.54
CA ALA A 238 27.81 -0.44 -12.89
C ALA A 238 26.65 0.48 -13.31
N GLU A 239 25.40 0.13 -13.00
CA GLU A 239 24.24 0.98 -13.27
C GLU A 239 24.29 2.28 -12.46
N ARG A 240 24.74 2.22 -11.20
CA ARG A 240 24.95 3.41 -10.36
C ARG A 240 26.04 4.29 -10.96
N MET A 241 27.17 3.72 -11.38
CA MET A 241 28.24 4.45 -12.04
C MET A 241 27.76 5.10 -13.34
N TYR A 242 27.02 4.36 -14.18
CA TYR A 242 26.44 4.88 -15.41
C TYR A 242 25.47 6.03 -15.14
N ARG A 243 24.62 5.93 -14.11
CA ARG A 243 23.73 7.03 -13.71
C ARG A 243 24.49 8.26 -13.24
N MET A 244 25.54 8.07 -12.44
CA MET A 244 26.43 9.17 -12.02
C MET A 244 27.08 9.83 -13.25
N LEU A 245 27.59 9.03 -14.19
CA LEU A 245 28.19 9.52 -15.42
C LEU A 245 27.18 10.28 -16.30
N LYS A 246 25.95 9.76 -16.42
CA LYS A 246 24.87 10.40 -17.20
C LYS A 246 24.37 11.69 -16.57
N SER A 247 24.41 11.82 -15.24
CA SER A 247 24.07 13.06 -14.54
C SER A 247 25.13 14.16 -14.71
N ILE A 248 26.34 13.80 -15.16
CA ILE A 248 27.36 14.76 -15.60
C ILE A 248 26.98 15.16 -17.03
N ASP A 249 26.25 16.27 -17.15
CA ASP A 249 25.90 16.87 -18.44
C ASP A 249 27.22 17.21 -19.18
N PRO A 250 27.44 16.76 -20.44
CA PRO A 250 28.65 17.11 -21.19
C PRO A 250 28.82 18.62 -21.36
N ARG A 251 27.77 19.41 -21.16
CA ARG A 251 27.82 20.89 -21.13
C ARG A 251 28.59 21.47 -19.93
N PHE A 252 28.82 20.70 -18.87
CA PHE A 252 29.69 21.12 -17.76
C PHE A 252 31.18 20.85 -18.01
N LEU A 253 31.53 20.04 -19.02
CA LEU A 253 32.93 19.81 -19.39
C LEU A 253 33.53 20.98 -20.20
N ASP A 254 32.70 21.84 -20.78
CA ASP A 254 33.10 22.86 -21.75
C ASP A 254 33.11 24.30 -21.18
N ARG A 255 32.89 24.45 -19.87
CA ARG A 255 32.94 25.75 -19.20
C ARG A 255 34.05 25.76 -18.16
N SER A 256 35.27 25.97 -18.63
CA SER A 256 36.41 26.39 -17.80
C SER A 256 36.11 27.77 -17.21
N LEU A 257 35.37 27.81 -16.09
CA LEU A 257 35.27 29.00 -15.25
C LEU A 257 36.38 28.94 -14.20
N PRO A 258 37.27 29.94 -14.10
CA PRO A 258 38.33 29.95 -13.12
C PRO A 258 37.75 30.39 -11.77
N TYR A 259 37.44 29.43 -10.90
CA TYR A 259 37.16 29.73 -9.50
C TYR A 259 38.45 29.60 -8.68
N CYS A 260 39.07 30.74 -8.43
CA CYS A 260 40.01 30.92 -7.33
C CYS A 260 39.23 30.90 -6.00
N ILE A 261 39.31 29.81 -5.26
CA ILE A 261 39.07 29.79 -3.81
C ILE A 261 40.29 29.11 -3.17
N PRO A 262 41.12 29.83 -2.41
CA PRO A 262 42.21 29.23 -1.67
C PRO A 262 41.68 28.63 -0.36
N GLY A 263 41.85 27.33 -0.18
CA GLY A 263 41.63 26.67 1.10
C GLY A 263 40.47 25.67 1.10
N GLY A 264 40.80 24.41 0.84
CA GLY A 264 39.89 23.28 0.98
C GLY A 264 40.38 22.12 0.13
N ALA A 265 41.01 21.14 0.76
CA ALA A 265 41.59 19.97 0.10
C ALA A 265 40.54 19.24 -0.77
N ALA A 266 40.66 19.41 -2.08
CA ALA A 266 39.94 18.60 -3.05
C ALA A 266 40.62 17.22 -3.09
N HIS A 267 39.92 16.18 -2.64
CA HIS A 267 40.28 14.82 -3.01
C HIS A 267 40.14 14.70 -4.53
N PRO A 268 41.23 14.48 -5.28
CA PRO A 268 41.13 14.30 -6.71
C PRO A 268 40.36 12.99 -6.95
N PHE A 269 39.35 13.08 -7.82
CA PHE A 269 38.72 11.92 -8.43
C PHE A 269 39.82 10.95 -8.86
N MET A 270 39.84 9.77 -8.25
CA MET A 270 40.72 8.67 -8.63
C MET A 270 40.28 8.23 -10.02
N VAL A 271 40.94 8.76 -11.05
CA VAL A 271 40.89 8.23 -12.41
C VAL A 271 41.35 6.79 -12.32
N LEU A 272 40.40 5.86 -12.39
CA LEU A 272 40.68 4.45 -12.63
C LEU A 272 41.36 4.38 -14.00
N ASN A 273 42.68 4.35 -14.00
CA ASN A 273 43.45 3.91 -15.15
C ASN A 273 43.00 2.49 -15.47
N LEU A 274 42.13 2.33 -16.47
CA LEU A 274 41.93 1.07 -17.16
C LEU A 274 43.24 0.76 -17.89
N ARG A 275 44.20 0.19 -17.16
CA ARG A 275 45.28 -0.56 -17.76
C ARG A 275 44.64 -1.85 -18.24
N ALA A 276 44.37 -1.90 -19.55
CA ALA A 276 43.93 -3.10 -20.24
C ALA A 276 45.10 -4.10 -20.23
N ASP A 277 45.27 -4.80 -19.11
CA ASP A 277 46.04 -6.03 -19.11
C ASP A 277 45.21 -7.06 -19.86
N SER A 278 45.61 -7.33 -21.09
CA SER A 278 45.10 -8.41 -21.94
C SER A 278 45.46 -9.75 -21.29
N VAL A 279 44.70 -10.13 -20.27
CA VAL A 279 44.74 -11.46 -19.67
C VAL A 279 44.04 -12.42 -20.63
N SER A 280 44.78 -13.44 -21.03
CA SER A 280 44.39 -14.56 -21.89
C SER A 280 42.91 -14.95 -21.79
N SER A 281 42.16 -14.65 -22.84
CA SER A 281 40.72 -14.91 -23.01
C SER A 281 40.35 -16.39 -23.06
N SER A 282 41.32 -17.29 -23.09
CA SER A 282 41.13 -18.74 -23.25
C SER A 282 41.06 -19.51 -21.92
N THR A 283 41.63 -19.00 -20.82
CA THR A 283 41.65 -19.72 -19.51
C THR A 283 40.45 -19.37 -18.60
N SER A 284 39.71 -18.32 -18.94
CA SER A 284 38.58 -17.80 -18.15
C SER A 284 37.25 -18.53 -18.44
N MET A 285 37.11 -19.14 -19.62
CA MET A 285 35.87 -19.79 -20.06
C MET A 285 35.64 -21.15 -19.38
N ASP A 286 36.69 -21.98 -19.20
CA ASP A 286 36.62 -23.26 -18.47
C ASP A 286 36.45 -23.09 -16.94
N ARG A 287 37.02 -22.03 -16.36
CA ARG A 287 36.78 -21.66 -14.96
C ARG A 287 35.37 -21.09 -14.74
N LEU A 288 34.77 -20.46 -15.76
CA LEU A 288 33.38 -20.01 -15.72
C LEU A 288 32.40 -21.19 -15.73
N GLN A 289 32.62 -22.20 -16.59
CA GLN A 289 31.73 -23.35 -16.72
C GLN A 289 31.70 -24.24 -15.47
N SER A 290 32.87 -24.47 -14.85
CA SER A 290 32.98 -25.21 -13.57
C SER A 290 32.41 -24.41 -12.38
N SER A 291 32.45 -23.08 -12.43
CA SER A 291 31.78 -22.21 -11.45
C SER A 291 30.26 -22.14 -11.64
N GLN A 292 29.76 -22.24 -12.88
CA GLN A 292 28.34 -22.19 -13.24
C GLN A 292 27.57 -23.38 -12.66
N ARG A 293 28.08 -24.60 -12.76
CA ARG A 293 27.44 -25.80 -12.18
C ARG A 293 27.25 -25.72 -10.65
N ARG A 294 28.13 -24.99 -9.94
CA ARG A 294 28.04 -24.79 -8.49
C ARG A 294 27.06 -23.69 -8.07
N LYS A 295 26.51 -22.92 -9.01
CA LYS A 295 25.63 -21.77 -8.75
C LYS A 295 24.23 -21.93 -9.33
N GLU A 296 23.90 -23.08 -9.92
CA GLU A 296 22.53 -23.37 -10.35
C GLU A 296 21.59 -23.41 -9.15
N CYS A 297 20.52 -22.62 -9.21
CA CYS A 297 19.44 -22.69 -8.24
C CYS A 297 18.48 -23.82 -8.65
N PRO A 298 17.75 -24.44 -7.69
CA PRO A 298 16.73 -25.45 -7.98
C PRO A 298 15.44 -24.81 -8.52
N ALA A 299 15.59 -23.91 -9.50
CA ALA A 299 14.52 -23.16 -10.16
C ALA A 299 14.85 -22.94 -11.64
N ALA A 300 13.84 -23.05 -12.50
CA ALA A 300 13.97 -22.92 -13.94
C ALA A 300 12.71 -22.31 -14.56
N PHE A 301 12.86 -21.59 -15.66
CA PHE A 301 11.76 -21.20 -16.53
C PHE A 301 11.67 -22.22 -17.66
N VAL A 302 10.53 -22.87 -17.81
CA VAL A 302 10.28 -23.87 -18.85
C VAL A 302 9.34 -23.28 -19.90
N PHE A 303 9.74 -23.37 -21.16
CA PHE A 303 9.00 -22.86 -22.30
C PHE A 303 8.25 -23.99 -23.01
N PHE A 304 6.99 -23.74 -23.33
CA PHE A 304 6.13 -24.67 -24.04
C PHE A 304 5.73 -24.11 -25.41
N ARG A 305 5.47 -24.99 -26.37
CA ARG A 305 4.99 -24.62 -27.72
C ARG A 305 3.57 -24.05 -27.69
N THR A 306 2.73 -24.48 -26.76
CA THR A 306 1.32 -24.05 -26.67
C THR A 306 1.00 -23.42 -25.32
N ARG A 307 0.11 -22.41 -25.32
CA ARG A 307 -0.40 -21.78 -24.09
C ARG A 307 -1.16 -22.78 -23.21
N TYR A 308 -1.87 -23.71 -23.85
CA TYR A 308 -2.62 -24.75 -23.17
C TYR A 308 -1.70 -25.67 -22.37
N ALA A 309 -0.61 -26.15 -22.96
CA ALA A 309 0.34 -27.01 -22.25
C ALA A 309 1.00 -26.29 -21.06
N ALA A 310 1.39 -25.02 -21.24
CA ALA A 310 1.93 -24.21 -20.13
C ALA A 310 0.91 -24.06 -18.98
N LEU A 311 -0.37 -23.82 -19.29
CA LEU A 311 -1.43 -23.71 -18.29
C LEU A 311 -1.66 -25.04 -17.55
N VAL A 312 -1.72 -26.15 -18.28
CA VAL A 312 -1.90 -27.49 -17.71
C VAL A 312 -0.72 -27.84 -16.81
N ALA A 313 0.51 -27.64 -17.27
CA ALA A 313 1.72 -27.89 -16.49
C ALA A 313 1.80 -27.02 -15.22
N ALA A 314 1.30 -25.79 -15.26
CA ALA A 314 1.25 -24.89 -14.11
C ALA A 314 0.13 -25.21 -13.09
N GLN A 315 -0.92 -25.93 -13.48
CA GLN A 315 -2.06 -26.26 -12.61
C GLN A 315 -2.01 -27.68 -12.05
N VAL A 316 -1.39 -28.61 -12.77
CA VAL A 316 -1.29 -30.02 -12.38
C VAL A 316 -0.16 -30.22 -11.37
N LEU A 317 -0.44 -31.00 -10.33
CA LEU A 317 0.57 -31.47 -9.39
C LEU A 317 1.51 -32.46 -10.10
N GLN A 318 2.78 -32.09 -10.24
CA GLN A 318 3.75 -32.86 -11.03
C GLN A 318 4.33 -34.08 -10.30
N SER A 319 4.30 -34.12 -8.96
CA SER A 319 4.85 -35.22 -8.18
C SER A 319 4.04 -35.48 -6.91
N SER A 320 4.11 -36.69 -6.36
CA SER A 320 3.41 -37.06 -5.12
C SER A 320 3.85 -36.22 -3.91
N ASN A 321 5.05 -35.64 -3.94
CA ASN A 321 5.52 -34.73 -2.91
C ASN A 321 5.23 -33.27 -3.32
N PRO A 322 4.35 -32.55 -2.60
CA PRO A 322 3.95 -31.19 -2.97
C PRO A 322 5.07 -30.13 -2.81
N MET A 323 6.23 -30.50 -2.26
CA MET A 323 7.39 -29.62 -2.13
C MET A 323 8.42 -29.78 -3.27
N LEU A 324 8.20 -30.74 -4.18
CA LEU A 324 9.08 -31.00 -5.33
C LEU A 324 8.34 -30.69 -6.63
N TRP A 325 9.08 -30.24 -7.64
CA TRP A 325 8.52 -29.91 -8.96
C TRP A 325 7.31 -28.97 -8.89
N VAL A 326 7.42 -27.92 -8.08
CA VAL A 326 6.35 -26.94 -7.91
C VAL A 326 6.32 -26.03 -9.13
N THR A 327 5.25 -26.12 -9.89
CA THR A 327 5.03 -25.35 -11.11
C THR A 327 4.03 -24.23 -10.86
N GLU A 328 4.33 -23.05 -11.41
CA GLU A 328 3.42 -21.91 -11.41
C GLU A 328 3.62 -21.10 -12.69
N LEU A 329 2.59 -20.37 -13.13
CA LEU A 329 2.74 -19.49 -14.30
C LEU A 329 3.82 -18.44 -14.04
N ALA A 330 4.73 -18.26 -14.99
CA ALA A 330 5.80 -17.28 -14.83
C ALA A 330 5.21 -15.86 -14.75
N PRO A 331 5.71 -14.99 -13.85
CA PRO A 331 5.34 -13.58 -13.84
C PRO A 331 6.05 -12.84 -14.98
N GLU A 332 5.63 -11.59 -15.23
CA GLU A 332 6.28 -10.72 -16.22
C GLU A 332 7.78 -10.55 -15.92
N PRO A 333 8.67 -10.51 -16.93
CA PRO A 333 10.12 -10.41 -16.70
C PRO A 333 10.55 -9.22 -15.84
N HIS A 334 9.84 -8.09 -15.94
CA HIS A 334 10.09 -6.89 -15.13
C HIS A 334 9.51 -6.99 -13.71
N ASP A 335 8.51 -7.85 -13.51
CA ASP A 335 7.86 -8.12 -12.23
C ASP A 335 8.58 -9.22 -11.43
N VAL A 336 9.42 -10.05 -12.08
CA VAL A 336 10.26 -11.05 -11.40
C VAL A 336 11.21 -10.37 -10.40
N TYR A 337 11.21 -10.88 -9.17
CA TYR A 337 12.16 -10.52 -8.13
C TYR A 337 13.22 -11.62 -7.98
N TRP A 338 14.26 -11.50 -8.80
CA TRP A 338 15.33 -12.49 -8.98
C TRP A 338 15.98 -12.97 -7.68
N SER A 339 16.19 -12.07 -6.70
CA SER A 339 16.85 -12.45 -5.44
C SER A 339 16.06 -13.48 -4.61
N ASN A 340 14.74 -13.59 -4.79
CA ASN A 340 13.92 -14.57 -4.08
C ASN A 340 13.82 -15.92 -4.79
N LEU A 341 14.19 -16.01 -6.07
CA LEU A 341 14.21 -17.27 -6.82
C LEU A 341 15.32 -18.22 -6.35
N SER A 342 16.40 -17.66 -5.79
CA SER A 342 17.53 -18.43 -5.27
C SER A 342 17.24 -19.10 -3.91
N ILE A 343 16.10 -18.80 -3.29
CA ILE A 343 15.73 -19.35 -1.98
C ILE A 343 15.22 -20.79 -2.17
N PRO A 344 15.72 -21.77 -1.41
CA PRO A 344 15.22 -23.15 -1.50
C PRO A 344 13.75 -23.22 -1.08
N TYR A 345 12.93 -23.91 -1.87
CA TYR A 345 11.47 -23.95 -1.69
C TYR A 345 11.04 -24.44 -0.30
N LYS A 346 11.77 -25.41 0.26
CA LYS A 346 11.55 -25.93 1.62
C LYS A 346 11.66 -24.86 2.73
N GLN A 347 12.36 -23.76 2.51
CA GLN A 347 12.46 -22.66 3.49
C GLN A 347 11.37 -21.60 3.32
N VAL A 348 10.63 -21.60 2.21
CA VAL A 348 9.64 -20.54 1.90
C VAL A 348 8.48 -20.56 2.89
N TRP A 349 7.94 -21.74 3.21
CA TRP A 349 6.83 -21.85 4.16
C TRP A 349 7.23 -21.38 5.57
N LEU A 350 8.44 -21.73 6.03
CA LEU A 350 8.97 -21.30 7.32
C LEU A 350 9.11 -19.76 7.36
N ARG A 351 9.66 -19.16 6.30
CA ARG A 351 9.76 -17.69 6.18
C ARG A 351 8.40 -17.01 6.22
N LYS A 352 7.38 -17.59 5.56
CA LYS A 352 6.00 -17.08 5.61
C LYS A 352 5.41 -17.12 7.02
N ILE A 353 5.64 -18.20 7.77
CA ILE A 353 5.19 -18.28 9.17
C ILE A 353 5.94 -17.27 10.05
N THR A 354 7.27 -17.19 9.92
CA THR A 354 8.08 -16.23 10.70
C THR A 354 7.65 -14.79 10.44
N THR A 355 7.41 -14.42 9.18
CA THR A 355 6.95 -13.06 8.81
C THR A 355 5.52 -12.78 9.26
N LEU A 356 4.63 -13.79 9.26
CA LEU A 356 3.29 -13.68 9.84
C LEU A 356 3.37 -13.39 11.35
N ILE A 357 4.14 -14.19 12.09
CA ILE A 357 4.35 -13.99 13.54
C ILE A 357 4.96 -12.62 13.81
N ALA A 358 5.99 -12.22 13.06
CA ALA A 358 6.60 -10.91 13.19
C ALA A 358 5.61 -9.76 12.93
N SER A 359 4.70 -9.92 11.96
CA SER A 359 3.65 -8.94 11.66
C SER A 359 2.63 -8.84 12.82
N VAL A 360 2.25 -9.97 13.42
CA VAL A 360 1.36 -10.01 14.59
C VAL A 360 2.03 -9.39 15.81
N VAL A 361 3.30 -9.72 16.08
CA VAL A 361 4.06 -9.11 17.18
C VAL A 361 4.19 -7.60 16.96
N PHE A 362 4.51 -7.15 15.74
CA PHE A 362 4.56 -5.72 15.41
C PHE A 362 3.21 -5.02 15.66
N MET A 363 2.11 -5.67 15.31
CA MET A 363 0.75 -5.17 15.54
C MET A 363 0.46 -4.96 17.05
N PHE A 364 0.93 -5.86 17.93
CA PHE A 364 0.85 -5.66 19.39
C PHE A 364 1.84 -4.62 19.91
N LEU A 365 3.07 -4.57 19.41
CA LEU A 365 4.06 -3.57 19.79
C LEU A 365 3.59 -2.15 19.42
N PHE A 366 2.82 -2.00 18.35
CA PHE A 366 2.24 -0.71 17.95
C PHE A 366 1.18 -0.19 18.93
N LEU A 367 0.71 -0.99 19.89
CA LEU A 367 -0.12 -0.50 21.00
C LEU A 367 0.64 0.50 21.87
N LEU A 368 1.97 0.37 22.01
CA LEU A 368 2.78 1.23 22.86
C LEU A 368 2.76 2.70 22.39
N PRO A 369 3.02 3.04 21.11
CA PRO A 369 2.83 4.40 20.60
C PRO A 369 1.39 4.92 20.75
N VAL A 370 0.40 4.06 20.53
CA VAL A 370 -1.02 4.48 20.56
C VAL A 370 -1.46 4.82 21.98
N THR A 371 -1.14 3.97 22.96
CA THR A 371 -1.44 4.25 24.37
C THR A 371 -0.65 5.45 24.88
N PHE A 372 0.58 5.65 24.42
CA PHE A 372 1.35 6.86 24.73
C PHE A 372 0.66 8.12 24.21
N VAL A 373 0.23 8.13 22.95
CA VAL A 373 -0.52 9.24 22.33
C VAL A 373 -1.83 9.49 23.08
N GLN A 374 -2.58 8.44 23.40
CA GLN A 374 -3.83 8.56 24.17
C GLN A 374 -3.59 9.11 25.58
N GLY A 375 -2.53 8.67 26.26
CA GLY A 375 -2.14 9.21 27.56
C GLY A 375 -1.80 10.71 27.52
N LEU A 376 -1.23 11.21 26.42
CA LEU A 376 -0.97 12.65 26.24
C LEU A 376 -2.26 13.48 26.05
N THR A 377 -3.34 12.87 25.59
CA THR A 377 -4.63 13.59 25.41
C THR A 377 -5.44 13.73 26.70
N GLN A 378 -5.16 12.92 27.72
CA GLN A 378 -5.87 12.96 29.00
C GLN A 378 -5.18 13.92 29.99
N LEU A 379 -5.93 14.94 30.43
CA LEU A 379 -5.45 16.02 31.31
C LEU A 379 -4.90 15.51 32.66
N GLU A 380 -5.52 14.47 33.25
CA GLU A 380 -5.08 13.89 34.54
C GLU A 380 -3.68 13.25 34.46
N HIS A 381 -3.31 12.69 33.32
CA HIS A 381 -2.00 12.06 33.13
C HIS A 381 -0.90 13.08 32.85
N LEU A 382 -1.22 14.25 32.29
CA LEU A 382 -0.27 15.33 32.10
C LEU A 382 0.17 15.94 33.44
N ASP A 383 -0.74 16.06 34.40
CA ASP A 383 -0.39 16.51 35.76
C ASP A 383 0.49 15.49 36.50
N GLN A 384 0.26 14.19 36.30
CA GLN A 384 1.14 13.12 36.80
C GLN A 384 2.51 13.12 36.08
N LEU A 385 2.55 13.34 34.78
CA LEU A 385 3.78 13.39 33.98
C LEU A 385 4.61 14.63 34.32
N SER A 386 3.96 15.78 34.53
CA SER A 386 4.56 17.04 35.01
C SER A 386 5.22 16.88 36.39
N ARG A 387 4.67 16.00 37.25
CA ARG A 387 5.34 15.61 38.52
C ARG A 387 6.55 14.69 38.31
N ARG A 388 6.52 13.79 37.32
CA ARG A 388 7.64 12.87 37.02
C ARG A 388 8.79 13.54 36.28
N VAL A 389 8.51 14.62 35.53
CA VAL A 389 9.49 15.30 34.68
C VAL A 389 9.41 16.82 34.91
N PRO A 390 10.18 17.38 35.85
CA PRO A 390 10.05 18.78 36.29
C PRO A 390 10.39 19.81 35.21
N PHE A 391 11.12 19.46 34.15
CA PHE A 391 11.43 20.38 33.03
C PHE A 391 10.18 20.79 32.23
N LEU A 392 9.18 19.89 32.12
CA LEU A 392 7.96 20.13 31.37
C LEU A 392 7.04 21.13 32.09
N LYS A 393 7.13 21.25 33.41
CA LYS A 393 6.31 22.16 34.23
C LYS A 393 6.52 23.64 33.89
N GLY A 394 7.73 24.02 33.46
CA GLY A 394 8.04 25.39 33.05
C GLY A 394 7.48 25.74 31.67
N ILE A 395 7.49 24.78 30.74
CA ILE A 395 7.07 24.94 29.34
C ILE A 395 5.53 24.85 29.21
N LEU A 396 4.87 24.05 30.05
CA LEU A 396 3.43 23.82 29.99
C LEU A 396 2.58 24.94 30.64
N LYS A 397 3.20 25.94 31.27
CA LYS A 397 2.49 27.09 31.90
C LYS A 397 1.88 28.07 30.90
N GLN A 398 2.40 28.13 29.67
CA GLN A 398 1.78 28.95 28.62
C GLN A 398 0.51 28.26 28.11
N GLU A 399 -0.63 28.92 28.22
CA GLU A 399 -1.93 28.38 27.76
C GLU A 399 -1.90 27.94 26.30
N PHE A 400 -1.11 28.63 25.46
CA PHE A 400 -0.90 28.26 24.07
C PHE A 400 -0.16 26.93 23.92
N ILE A 401 0.96 26.74 24.63
CA ILE A 401 1.74 25.50 24.57
C ILE A 401 0.93 24.33 25.12
N HIS A 402 0.17 24.55 26.20
CA HIS A 402 -0.74 23.54 26.73
C HIS A 402 -1.75 23.08 25.66
N ARG A 403 -2.43 24.00 24.96
CA ARG A 403 -3.38 23.65 23.88
C ARG A 403 -2.73 22.94 22.69
N VAL A 404 -1.52 23.32 22.30
CA VAL A 404 -0.78 22.67 21.20
C VAL A 404 -0.34 21.25 21.58
N VAL A 405 0.15 21.08 22.81
CA VAL A 405 0.63 19.78 23.32
C VAL A 405 -0.49 18.79 23.56
N THR A 406 -1.67 19.25 24.01
CA THR A 406 -2.81 18.34 24.28
C THR A 406 -3.64 18.04 23.03
N GLY A 407 -3.73 18.97 22.07
CA GLY A 407 -4.57 18.81 20.88
C GLY A 407 -3.82 18.33 19.62
N TYR A 408 -2.72 18.98 19.26
CA TYR A 408 -2.09 18.81 17.95
C TYR A 408 -0.90 17.83 17.97
N LEU A 409 -0.04 17.94 18.99
CA LEU A 409 1.15 17.09 19.13
C LEU A 409 0.85 15.57 19.10
N PRO A 410 -0.19 15.06 19.80
CA PRO A 410 -0.50 13.63 19.79
C PRO A 410 -0.89 13.14 18.39
N SER A 411 -1.61 13.98 17.63
CA SER A 411 -2.03 13.70 16.25
C SER A 411 -0.84 13.60 15.30
N VAL A 412 0.12 14.52 15.39
CA VAL A 412 1.34 14.51 14.56
C VAL A 412 2.22 13.30 14.89
N ILE A 413 2.39 12.99 16.18
CA ILE A 413 3.16 11.82 16.62
C ILE A 413 2.54 10.53 16.07
N LEU A 414 1.22 10.39 16.18
CA LEU A 414 0.50 9.24 15.65
C LEU A 414 0.63 9.13 14.12
N MET A 415 0.54 10.25 13.40
CA MET A 415 0.73 10.30 11.95
C MET A 415 2.13 9.83 11.54
N LEU A 416 3.17 10.28 12.23
CA LEU A 416 4.56 9.85 11.99
C LEU A 416 4.73 8.34 12.20
N PHE A 417 4.19 7.79 13.30
CA PHE A 417 4.24 6.35 13.54
C PHE A 417 3.48 5.54 12.48
N LEU A 418 2.33 6.03 12.01
CA LEU A 418 1.56 5.38 10.94
C LEU A 418 2.26 5.42 9.59
N TYR A 419 2.99 6.49 9.29
CA TYR A 419 3.79 6.59 8.07
C TYR A 419 4.89 5.51 8.00
N ALA A 420 5.40 5.06 9.15
CA ALA A 420 6.38 3.99 9.22
C ALA A 420 5.80 2.59 8.93
N VAL A 421 4.48 2.38 9.01
CA VAL A 421 3.85 1.06 8.90
C VAL A 421 3.92 0.46 7.48
N PRO A 422 3.55 1.17 6.38
CA PRO A 422 3.63 0.57 5.06
C PRO A 422 5.08 0.13 4.67
N PRO A 423 6.13 0.93 4.95
CA PRO A 423 7.51 0.49 4.74
C PRO A 423 7.90 -0.77 5.53
N THR A 424 7.51 -0.91 6.80
CA THR A 424 7.83 -2.12 7.60
C THR A 424 7.09 -3.35 7.08
N MET A 425 5.82 -3.22 6.71
CA MET A 425 5.05 -4.32 6.09
C MET A 425 5.61 -4.72 4.72
N MET A 426 6.16 -3.77 3.97
CA MET A 426 6.87 -4.04 2.72
C MET A 426 8.18 -4.80 2.96
N LEU A 427 8.91 -4.50 4.04
CA LEU A 427 10.10 -5.23 4.47
C LEU A 427 9.75 -6.68 4.85
N PHE A 428 8.73 -6.89 5.70
CA PHE A 428 8.28 -8.24 6.05
C PHE A 428 7.86 -9.03 4.81
N SER A 429 7.15 -8.41 3.88
CA SER A 429 6.73 -9.05 2.63
C SER A 429 7.90 -9.33 1.67
N ALA A 430 9.00 -8.58 1.77
CA ALA A 430 10.23 -8.90 1.03
C ALA A 430 10.93 -10.15 1.59
N MET A 431 10.88 -10.36 2.91
CA MET A 431 11.47 -11.51 3.59
C MET A 431 10.72 -12.83 3.38
N GLU A 432 9.44 -12.78 2.98
CA GLU A 432 8.60 -13.95 2.69
C GLU A 432 9.13 -14.85 1.56
N GLY A 433 9.93 -14.29 0.65
CA GLY A 433 10.38 -15.02 -0.53
C GLY A 433 9.35 -15.07 -1.67
N ASN A 434 8.48 -14.07 -1.79
CA ASN A 434 7.55 -13.97 -2.93
C ASN A 434 8.32 -13.71 -4.23
N ILE A 435 7.92 -14.36 -5.32
CA ILE A 435 8.67 -14.36 -6.58
C ILE A 435 8.48 -13.07 -7.34
N SER A 436 7.26 -12.52 -7.34
CA SER A 436 6.96 -11.30 -8.09
C SER A 436 6.84 -10.08 -7.18
N ARG A 437 7.16 -8.91 -7.73
CA ARG A 437 6.99 -7.63 -7.03
C ARG A 437 5.50 -7.36 -6.81
N SER A 438 4.62 -7.76 -7.74
CA SER A 438 3.16 -7.71 -7.61
C SER A 438 2.65 -8.53 -6.42
N GLN A 439 3.07 -9.78 -6.26
CA GLN A 439 2.71 -10.63 -5.11
C GLN A 439 3.25 -10.04 -3.80
N ARG A 440 4.47 -9.51 -3.80
CA ARG A 440 5.04 -8.81 -2.63
C ARG A 440 4.20 -7.60 -2.23
N LYS A 441 3.79 -6.76 -3.20
CA LYS A 441 2.91 -5.60 -2.94
C LYS A 441 1.55 -6.06 -2.41
N ARG A 442 0.92 -7.06 -3.03
CA ARG A 442 -0.35 -7.63 -2.56
C ARG A 442 -0.25 -8.12 -1.11
N SER A 443 0.81 -8.86 -0.78
CA SER A 443 1.05 -9.36 0.57
C SER A 443 1.25 -8.21 1.58
N ALA A 444 1.97 -7.16 1.20
CA ALA A 444 2.15 -5.96 2.02
C ALA A 444 0.82 -5.22 2.25
N CYS A 445 0.00 -5.04 1.20
CA CYS A 445 -1.32 -4.43 1.30
C CYS A 445 -2.24 -5.21 2.25
N ILE A 446 -2.25 -6.55 2.17
CA ILE A 446 -3.04 -7.41 3.07
C ILE A 446 -2.60 -7.22 4.52
N LYS A 447 -1.29 -7.16 4.80
CA LYS A 447 -0.78 -6.90 6.16
C LYS A 447 -1.15 -5.52 6.67
N VAL A 448 -1.03 -4.49 5.83
CA VAL A 448 -1.46 -3.12 6.16
C VAL A 448 -2.96 -3.07 6.43
N LEU A 449 -3.78 -3.82 5.67
CA LEU A 449 -5.22 -3.93 5.91
C LEU A 449 -5.50 -4.55 7.28
N TYR A 450 -4.92 -5.71 7.60
CA TYR A 450 -5.09 -6.34 8.92
C TYR A 450 -4.61 -5.45 10.06
N PHE A 451 -3.46 -4.80 9.89
CA PHE A 451 -2.94 -3.83 10.86
C PHE A 451 -3.90 -2.65 11.05
N THR A 452 -4.46 -2.11 9.95
CA THR A 452 -5.39 -0.98 10.01
C THR A 452 -6.68 -1.38 10.69
N ILE A 453 -7.23 -2.57 10.39
CA ILE A 453 -8.40 -3.12 11.08
C ILE A 453 -8.09 -3.28 12.57
N TRP A 454 -6.98 -3.91 12.93
CA TRP A 454 -6.58 -4.07 14.33
C TRP A 454 -6.47 -2.73 15.05
N ASN A 455 -5.66 -1.81 14.52
CA ASN A 455 -5.33 -0.56 15.16
C ASN A 455 -6.54 0.39 15.22
N VAL A 456 -7.28 0.56 14.12
CA VAL A 456 -8.39 1.52 14.07
C VAL A 456 -9.64 0.96 14.74
N PHE A 457 -9.94 -0.33 14.62
CA PHE A 457 -11.14 -0.92 15.21
C PHE A 457 -10.87 -1.39 16.64
N PHE A 458 -10.00 -2.39 16.83
CA PHE A 458 -9.85 -3.03 18.14
C PHE A 458 -9.16 -2.13 19.17
N VAL A 459 -8.11 -1.39 18.81
CA VAL A 459 -7.39 -0.58 19.80
C VAL A 459 -8.20 0.61 20.27
N ASN A 460 -8.94 1.27 19.37
CA ASN A 460 -9.85 2.34 19.77
C ASN A 460 -10.99 1.78 20.63
N VAL A 461 -11.68 0.72 20.16
CA VAL A 461 -12.79 0.07 20.89
C VAL A 461 -12.37 -0.37 22.29
N LEU A 462 -11.22 -1.04 22.39
CA LEU A 462 -10.72 -1.55 23.66
C LEU A 462 -10.18 -0.41 24.55
N SER A 463 -9.42 0.56 24.03
CA SER A 463 -8.82 1.62 24.86
C SER A 463 -9.87 2.58 25.45
N GLY A 464 -10.85 3.03 24.66
CA GLY A 464 -11.88 3.96 25.13
C GLY A 464 -12.89 3.35 26.10
N SER A 465 -13.21 2.05 25.94
CA SER A 465 -14.20 1.35 26.78
C SER A 465 -13.59 0.78 28.06
N ILE A 466 -12.39 0.17 27.96
CA ILE A 466 -11.81 -0.61 29.06
C ILE A 466 -11.28 0.29 30.17
N ILE A 467 -10.69 1.46 29.86
CA ILE A 467 -10.08 2.30 30.91
C ILE A 467 -11.14 2.90 31.86
N ARG A 468 -12.33 3.26 31.36
CA ARG A 468 -13.42 3.78 32.19
C ARG A 468 -14.24 2.71 32.90
N GLN A 469 -14.32 1.50 32.34
CA GLN A 469 -15.10 0.38 32.90
C GLN A 469 -14.24 -0.65 33.65
N LEU A 470 -12.91 -0.47 33.71
CA LEU A 470 -11.97 -1.38 34.37
C LEU A 470 -12.26 -1.58 35.87
N THR A 471 -12.94 -0.62 36.49
CA THR A 471 -13.41 -0.70 37.88
C THR A 471 -14.66 -1.59 38.06
N VAL A 472 -15.28 -2.08 36.97
CA VAL A 472 -16.57 -2.79 36.96
C VAL A 472 -16.49 -4.21 36.34
N PHE A 473 -15.29 -4.76 36.07
CA PHE A 473 -15.12 -6.15 35.57
C PHE A 473 -15.39 -7.23 36.62
N SER A 474 -16.53 -7.16 37.31
CA SER A 474 -16.96 -8.19 38.25
C SER A 474 -17.78 -9.31 37.60
N SER A 475 -18.23 -9.18 36.33
CA SER A 475 -18.96 -10.25 35.63
C SER A 475 -18.77 -10.21 34.10
N PHE A 476 -18.29 -11.30 33.52
CA PHE A 476 -18.16 -11.50 32.06
C PHE A 476 -19.53 -11.47 31.33
N LYS A 477 -20.63 -11.62 32.07
CA LYS A 477 -22.00 -11.66 31.54
C LYS A 477 -22.47 -10.31 30.97
N ASP A 478 -21.93 -9.21 31.46
CA ASP A 478 -22.31 -7.84 31.05
C ASP A 478 -21.37 -7.25 29.98
N ALA A 479 -20.36 -8.02 29.53
CA ALA A 479 -19.40 -7.56 28.53
C ALA A 479 -20.04 -7.20 27.17
N PRO A 480 -21.01 -7.98 26.62
CA PRO A 480 -21.63 -7.64 25.33
C PRO A 480 -22.47 -6.36 25.39
N THR A 481 -23.23 -6.16 26.47
CA THR A 481 -24.07 -4.96 26.68
C THR A 481 -23.23 -3.71 26.92
N GLN A 482 -22.11 -3.83 27.64
CA GLN A 482 -21.17 -2.72 27.80
C GLN A 482 -20.46 -2.35 26.48
N LEU A 483 -20.06 -3.35 25.69
CA LEU A 483 -19.47 -3.11 24.36
C LEU A 483 -20.46 -2.42 23.42
N ALA A 484 -21.73 -2.84 23.43
CA ALA A 484 -22.78 -2.23 22.61
C ALA A 484 -23.03 -0.76 22.93
N ARG A 485 -22.90 -0.33 24.21
CA ARG A 485 -23.00 1.08 24.61
C ARG A 485 -21.74 1.88 24.30
N ALA A 486 -20.57 1.25 24.32
CA ALA A 486 -19.29 1.92 24.09
C ALA A 486 -18.95 2.15 22.61
N VAL A 487 -19.37 1.27 21.70
CA VAL A 487 -19.05 1.42 20.28
C VAL A 487 -19.63 2.70 19.65
N PRO A 488 -20.91 3.07 19.87
CA PRO A 488 -21.46 4.31 19.33
C PRO A 488 -20.81 5.58 19.90
N THR A 489 -20.47 5.58 21.20
CA THR A 489 -19.82 6.72 21.87
C THR A 489 -18.38 6.95 21.39
N GLN A 490 -17.73 5.91 20.87
CA GLN A 490 -16.41 6.02 20.28
C GLN A 490 -16.38 6.58 18.85
N VAL A 491 -17.48 6.50 18.09
CA VAL A 491 -17.58 7.20 16.81
C VAL A 491 -17.46 8.72 17.02
N ILE A 492 -17.87 9.20 18.19
CA ILE A 492 -17.85 10.61 18.59
C ILE A 492 -16.48 11.03 19.16
N PHE A 493 -15.54 10.08 19.38
CA PHE A 493 -14.23 10.45 19.92
C PHE A 493 -13.48 11.34 18.92
N PRO A 494 -12.93 12.49 19.38
CA PRO A 494 -12.13 13.38 18.54
C PRO A 494 -10.98 12.64 17.87
N CYS A 495 -10.45 11.59 18.49
CA CYS A 495 -9.36 10.82 17.92
C CYS A 495 -9.79 10.05 16.67
N VAL A 496 -10.98 9.45 16.59
CA VAL A 496 -11.41 8.71 15.38
C VAL A 496 -11.81 9.68 14.27
N LEU A 497 -12.61 10.71 14.59
CA LEU A 497 -12.99 11.71 13.59
C LEU A 497 -11.80 12.56 13.14
N ASN A 498 -10.95 13.07 14.05
CA ASN A 498 -9.72 13.77 13.66
C ASN A 498 -8.67 12.83 13.06
N TYR A 499 -8.66 11.53 13.36
CA TYR A 499 -7.82 10.57 12.64
C TYR A 499 -8.25 10.42 11.19
N TRP A 500 -9.56 10.41 10.92
CA TRP A 500 -10.08 10.41 9.55
C TRP A 500 -9.85 11.76 8.86
N PHE A 501 -10.11 12.88 9.54
CA PHE A 501 -9.91 14.24 9.00
C PHE A 501 -8.45 14.66 8.84
N ASN A 502 -7.50 14.22 9.69
CA ASN A 502 -6.06 14.48 9.50
C ASN A 502 -5.43 13.58 8.43
N LYS A 503 -6.12 12.51 8.02
CA LYS A 503 -5.60 11.53 7.05
C LYS A 503 -6.13 11.79 5.63
N THR A 504 -7.13 12.65 5.49
CA THR A 504 -7.60 13.29 4.24
C THR A 504 -6.99 14.66 4.07
#